data_AF-A0A317D3Y5-F1
#
_entry.id   AF-A0A317D3Y5-F1
#
_cell.length_a   1.000
_cell.length_b   1.000
_cell.length_c   1.000
_cell.angle_alpha   90.00
_cell.angle_beta   90.00
_cell.angle_gamma   90.00
#
_symmetry.space_group_name_H-M   'P 1'
#
loop_
_entity.id
_entity.type
_entity.pdbx_description
1 polymer ?
#
loop_
_entity_poly.entity_id
_entity_poly.type
_entity_poly.pdbx_seq_one_letter_code
_entity_poly.pdbx_strand_id
1 'polypeptide(L)'
;MVRWRAGTVAALRRQWTGAVELDVDLPDGTRMRALAYPELVGTPEPGDRVLLNAGALLMGLGTGGYALVVALPDRLPPDPPDAGDTRDAGHLVKARYTPLQPILLGVDEEASPHRDVLAEADDLGGLPVVTADLHSALPAILAGIRAGAPQARVAYLLTDGGALPAWFSRTLAGLRAELAGTITVGQAFGGDLEATTLHGGLLAARHVLGADVAVVAQGPGNLGTGTRWGFSGVAVGEAVNAIATLGGRPVGSLRISAADPRPRHRGVSHHSLTAYGRVALAPAELVVPDDLEPALAAEVDAALAPLAARHRIVRVSTAGLDAALRASAVPLSTMGRGLDADHAYFVAAAAAGRHATTLLP
;
A
#
# COMPACT_ATOMS: atom_id res chain seq x y z
N MET A 1 24.58 -1.69 3.98
CA MET A 1 25.42 -1.52 2.78
C MET A 1 24.86 -2.40 1.66
N VAL A 2 24.79 -1.90 0.43
CA VAL A 2 24.22 -2.63 -0.73
C VAL A 2 25.15 -3.78 -1.14
N ARG A 3 24.59 -4.97 -1.42
CA ARG A 3 25.35 -6.14 -1.88
C ARG A 3 25.12 -6.36 -3.37
N TRP A 4 26.12 -6.04 -4.17
CA TRP A 4 26.03 -6.13 -5.62
C TRP A 4 26.34 -7.54 -6.15
N ARG A 5 25.66 -7.92 -7.22
CA ARG A 5 26.02 -9.05 -8.09
C ARG A 5 25.99 -8.58 -9.54
N ALA A 6 26.76 -9.25 -10.37
CA ALA A 6 26.63 -9.19 -11.83
C ALA A 6 26.26 -10.58 -12.33
N GLY A 7 25.47 -10.64 -13.39
CA GLY A 7 25.07 -11.89 -14.02
C GLY A 7 24.46 -11.65 -15.39
N THR A 8 23.92 -12.71 -15.99
CA THR A 8 23.29 -12.67 -17.31
C THR A 8 21.84 -13.10 -17.19
N VAL A 9 20.91 -12.36 -17.81
CA VAL A 9 19.50 -12.78 -17.86
C VAL A 9 19.42 -14.12 -18.59
N ALA A 10 18.95 -15.15 -17.89
CA ALA A 10 18.72 -16.46 -18.48
C ALA A 10 17.33 -16.55 -19.11
N ALA A 11 16.31 -16.03 -18.41
CA ALA A 11 14.93 -16.05 -18.86
C ALA A 11 14.11 -14.94 -18.22
N LEU A 12 13.15 -14.42 -18.98
CA LEU A 12 12.04 -13.64 -18.45
C LEU A 12 11.01 -14.59 -17.83
N ARG A 13 10.40 -14.18 -16.71
CA ARG A 13 9.38 -14.94 -16.00
C ARG A 13 8.05 -14.19 -16.04
N ARG A 14 7.40 -14.03 -14.89
CA ARG A 14 6.14 -13.32 -14.78
C ARG A 14 6.38 -11.83 -15.01
N GLN A 15 5.49 -11.22 -15.78
CA GLN A 15 5.41 -9.79 -15.96
C GLN A 15 4.04 -9.29 -15.51
N TRP A 16 4.03 -8.08 -14.96
CA TRP A 16 2.81 -7.33 -14.70
C TRP A 16 3.09 -5.84 -14.90
N THR A 17 2.10 -4.99 -14.66
CA THR A 17 2.21 -3.55 -14.84
C THR A 17 3.40 -2.99 -14.05
N GLY A 18 4.41 -2.51 -14.80
CA GLY A 18 5.60 -1.84 -14.27
C GLY A 18 6.71 -2.75 -13.73
N ALA A 19 6.60 -4.09 -13.79
CA ALA A 19 7.67 -4.97 -13.31
C ALA A 19 7.79 -6.31 -14.07
N VAL A 20 9.03 -6.81 -14.16
CA VAL A 20 9.39 -8.07 -14.83
C VAL A 20 10.25 -8.91 -13.90
N GLU A 21 9.80 -10.14 -13.63
CA GLU A 21 10.62 -11.14 -12.94
C GLU A 21 11.60 -11.80 -13.90
N LEU A 22 12.81 -12.08 -13.42
CA LEU A 22 13.90 -12.66 -14.19
C LEU A 22 14.51 -13.84 -13.45
N ASP A 23 15.02 -14.80 -14.22
CA ASP A 23 16.09 -15.68 -13.76
C ASP A 23 17.42 -15.15 -14.29
N VAL A 24 18.42 -15.02 -13.41
CA VAL A 24 19.76 -14.51 -13.74
C VAL A 24 20.79 -15.56 -13.37
N ASP A 25 21.63 -15.94 -14.33
CA ASP A 25 22.77 -16.82 -14.10
C ASP A 25 23.97 -16.00 -13.62
N LEU A 26 24.55 -16.41 -12.49
CA LEU A 26 25.72 -15.77 -11.88
C LEU A 26 27.02 -16.46 -12.33
N PRO A 27 28.18 -15.77 -12.25
CA PRO A 27 29.47 -16.34 -12.66
C PRO A 27 29.89 -17.61 -11.91
N ASP A 28 29.37 -17.84 -10.71
CA ASP A 28 29.62 -19.04 -9.90
C ASP A 28 28.75 -20.24 -10.31
N GLY A 29 27.94 -20.10 -11.37
CA GLY A 29 27.04 -21.13 -11.88
C GLY A 29 25.71 -21.21 -11.13
N THR A 30 25.47 -20.36 -10.12
CA THR A 30 24.19 -20.31 -9.41
C THR A 30 23.17 -19.44 -10.16
N ARG A 31 21.88 -19.75 -9.97
CA ARG A 31 20.77 -18.98 -10.53
C ARG A 31 20.08 -18.16 -9.45
N MET A 32 19.78 -16.90 -9.76
CA MET A 32 19.15 -15.94 -8.86
C MET A 32 17.86 -15.38 -9.46
N ARG A 33 16.78 -15.39 -8.66
CA ARG A 33 15.55 -14.67 -9.03
C ARG A 33 15.76 -13.17 -8.83
N ALA A 34 15.43 -12.40 -9.87
CA ALA A 34 15.51 -10.96 -9.85
C ALA A 34 14.19 -10.30 -10.30
N LEU A 35 14.08 -9.00 -10.04
CA LEU A 35 12.97 -8.16 -10.47
C LEU A 35 13.52 -6.87 -11.06
N ALA A 36 13.08 -6.53 -12.26
CA ALA A 36 13.33 -5.24 -12.90
C ALA A 36 12.07 -4.37 -12.89
N TYR A 37 12.27 -3.05 -12.76
CA TYR A 37 11.25 -2.06 -13.07
C TYR A 37 11.61 -1.42 -14.41
N PRO A 38 10.99 -1.83 -15.53
CA PRO A 38 11.44 -1.41 -16.86
C PRO A 38 11.53 0.10 -17.05
N GLU A 39 10.63 0.87 -16.44
CA GLU A 39 10.65 2.34 -16.50
C GLU A 39 11.87 2.97 -15.81
N LEU A 40 12.57 2.25 -14.93
CA LEU A 40 13.78 2.75 -14.26
C LEU A 40 15.08 2.25 -14.88
N VAL A 41 15.08 1.01 -15.38
CA VAL A 41 16.33 0.31 -15.75
C VAL A 41 16.36 -0.20 -17.19
N GLY A 42 15.29 0.04 -17.96
CA GLY A 42 15.09 -0.56 -19.29
C GLY A 42 14.46 -1.95 -19.22
N THR A 43 14.02 -2.45 -20.38
CA THR A 43 13.39 -3.77 -20.49
C THR A 43 14.47 -4.83 -20.69
N PRO A 44 14.65 -5.76 -19.74
CA PRO A 44 15.66 -6.82 -19.86
C PRO A 44 15.28 -7.85 -20.92
N GLU A 45 16.27 -8.39 -21.62
CA GLU A 45 16.15 -9.53 -22.54
C GLU A 45 17.08 -10.67 -22.13
N PRO A 46 16.74 -11.95 -22.46
CA PRO A 46 17.67 -13.05 -22.31
C PRO A 46 19.01 -12.77 -23.00
N GLY A 47 20.12 -13.02 -22.31
CA GLY A 47 21.47 -12.70 -22.77
C GLY A 47 22.00 -11.34 -22.29
N ASP A 48 21.15 -10.44 -21.81
CA ASP A 48 21.61 -9.15 -21.26
C ASP A 48 22.44 -9.36 -20.00
N ARG A 49 23.54 -8.61 -19.88
CA ARG A 49 24.26 -8.47 -18.63
C ARG A 49 23.46 -7.57 -17.69
N VAL A 50 23.39 -7.93 -16.42
CA VAL A 50 22.64 -7.18 -15.40
C VAL A 50 23.46 -6.97 -14.14
N LEU A 51 23.23 -5.83 -13.48
CA LEU A 51 23.71 -5.57 -12.13
C LEU A 51 22.56 -5.67 -11.14
N LEU A 52 22.76 -6.37 -10.03
CA LEU A 52 21.72 -6.68 -9.05
C LEU A 52 22.08 -6.17 -7.66
N ASN A 53 21.09 -5.67 -6.93
CA ASN A 53 21.11 -5.55 -5.48
C ASN A 53 20.51 -6.82 -4.85
N ALA A 54 21.36 -7.68 -4.31
CA ALA A 54 20.98 -8.94 -3.69
C ALA A 54 20.86 -8.86 -2.16
N GLY A 55 21.05 -7.67 -1.55
CA GLY A 55 21.20 -7.54 -0.10
C GLY A 55 20.03 -8.10 0.71
N ALA A 56 18.80 -7.66 0.42
CA ALA A 56 17.62 -8.12 1.13
C ALA A 56 17.31 -9.61 0.88
N LEU A 57 17.53 -10.08 -0.35
CA LEU A 57 17.35 -11.49 -0.71
C LEU A 57 18.28 -12.40 0.09
N LEU A 58 19.58 -12.07 0.14
CA LEU A 58 20.59 -12.86 0.85
C LEU A 58 20.33 -12.93 2.37
N MET A 59 19.54 -12.01 2.92
CA MET A 59 19.15 -12.00 4.32
C MET A 59 17.75 -12.60 4.57
N GLY A 60 17.05 -13.03 3.50
CA GLY A 60 15.67 -13.50 3.61
C GLY A 60 14.65 -12.43 4.03
N LEU A 61 14.96 -11.14 3.80
CA LEU A 61 14.16 -10.00 4.27
C LEU A 61 13.20 -9.43 3.21
N GLY A 62 13.31 -9.86 1.94
CA GLY A 62 12.54 -9.31 0.83
C GLY A 62 11.15 -9.94 0.68
N THR A 63 10.12 -9.11 0.54
CA THR A 63 8.82 -9.59 0.03
C THR A 63 9.03 -10.16 -1.39
N GLY A 64 8.46 -11.33 -1.67
CA GLY A 64 8.56 -11.99 -2.98
C GLY A 64 9.90 -12.67 -3.31
N GLY A 65 10.97 -12.37 -2.57
CA GLY A 65 12.25 -13.07 -2.68
C GLY A 65 13.02 -12.79 -3.96
N TYR A 66 13.27 -11.51 -4.25
CA TYR A 66 14.00 -11.06 -5.44
C TYR A 66 15.28 -10.29 -5.08
N ALA A 67 16.31 -10.44 -5.91
CA ALA A 67 17.30 -9.39 -6.09
C ALA A 67 16.73 -8.30 -7.00
N LEU A 68 17.11 -7.04 -6.78
CA LEU A 68 16.55 -5.93 -7.54
C LEU A 68 17.54 -5.58 -8.66
N VAL A 69 17.09 -5.51 -9.90
CA VAL A 69 17.92 -5.02 -11.01
C VAL A 69 18.24 -3.55 -10.77
N VAL A 70 19.52 -3.22 -10.81
CA VAL A 70 20.02 -1.86 -10.66
C VAL A 70 20.28 -1.21 -12.01
N ALA A 71 20.81 -1.97 -12.97
CA ALA A 71 21.09 -1.49 -14.32
C ALA A 71 21.23 -2.63 -15.32
N LEU A 72 20.95 -2.33 -16.58
CA LEU A 72 21.32 -3.08 -17.78
C LEU A 72 22.49 -2.35 -18.46
N PRO A 73 23.74 -2.55 -18.01
CA PRO A 73 24.87 -1.68 -18.37
C PRO A 73 25.21 -1.63 -19.86
N ASP A 74 24.82 -2.66 -20.63
CA ASP A 74 25.08 -2.73 -22.06
C ASP A 74 23.83 -2.42 -22.91
N ARG A 75 22.70 -2.09 -22.26
CA ARG A 75 21.40 -1.79 -22.87
C ARG A 75 20.63 -0.78 -22.02
N LEU A 76 21.09 0.46 -22.02
CA LEU A 76 20.43 1.53 -21.26
C LEU A 76 19.02 1.79 -21.81
N PRO A 77 18.04 2.18 -20.96
CA PRO A 77 16.77 2.70 -21.45
C PRO A 77 17.02 3.92 -22.34
N PRO A 78 16.20 4.13 -23.39
CA PRO A 78 16.25 5.38 -24.15
C PRO A 78 15.87 6.55 -23.24
N ASP A 79 16.43 7.73 -23.50
CA ASP A 79 15.97 8.96 -22.88
C ASP A 79 14.49 9.19 -23.24
N PRO A 80 13.73 9.86 -22.35
CA PRO A 80 12.37 10.31 -22.68
C PRO A 80 12.37 11.14 -23.99
N PRO A 81 11.27 11.11 -24.75
CA PRO A 81 11.18 11.82 -26.03
C PRO A 81 11.35 13.35 -25.89
N ASP A 82 10.95 13.91 -24.75
CA ASP A 82 11.23 15.30 -24.38
C ASP A 82 12.56 15.37 -23.64
N ALA A 83 13.37 16.40 -23.92
CA ALA A 83 14.73 16.54 -23.38
C ALA A 83 14.81 16.49 -21.84
N GLY A 84 13.69 16.75 -21.14
CA GLY A 84 13.58 16.62 -19.69
C GLY A 84 14.50 17.58 -18.91
N ASP A 85 15.03 18.60 -19.58
CA ASP A 85 15.92 19.63 -19.01
C ASP A 85 15.15 20.90 -18.60
N THR A 86 13.85 20.97 -18.87
CA THR A 86 12.91 21.97 -18.35
C THR A 86 11.95 21.35 -17.32
N ARG A 87 11.08 22.19 -16.72
CA ARG A 87 10.08 21.76 -15.74
C ARG A 87 8.68 21.60 -16.33
N ASP A 88 8.56 21.74 -17.65
CA ASP A 88 7.28 21.91 -18.33
C ASP A 88 6.44 20.63 -18.36
N ALA A 89 7.07 19.46 -18.15
CA ALA A 89 6.41 18.15 -18.07
C ALA A 89 6.23 17.66 -16.62
N GLY A 90 6.49 18.50 -15.63
CA GLY A 90 6.58 18.12 -14.22
C GLY A 90 8.02 17.87 -13.77
N HIS A 91 8.27 18.02 -12.48
CA HIS A 91 9.62 17.99 -11.90
C HIS A 91 9.66 17.35 -10.52
N LEU A 92 8.65 16.55 -10.17
CA LEU A 92 8.58 15.89 -8.89
C LEU A 92 9.60 14.75 -8.82
N VAL A 93 10.69 14.98 -8.08
CA VAL A 93 11.71 13.96 -7.84
C VAL A 93 11.28 13.02 -6.71
N LYS A 94 11.17 11.73 -7.03
CA LYS A 94 10.86 10.64 -6.09
C LYS A 94 12.12 9.80 -5.79
N ALA A 95 12.09 9.04 -4.69
CA ALA A 95 13.27 8.33 -4.17
C ALA A 95 14.52 9.23 -4.09
N ARG A 96 14.35 10.45 -3.56
CA ARG A 96 15.35 11.53 -3.60
C ARG A 96 16.71 11.10 -3.03
N TYR A 97 17.76 11.58 -3.66
CA TYR A 97 19.18 11.32 -3.40
C TYR A 97 19.60 9.83 -3.47
N THR A 98 18.77 8.97 -4.08
CA THR A 98 19.21 7.65 -4.53
C THR A 98 19.72 7.70 -5.98
N PRO A 99 20.46 6.69 -6.47
CA PRO A 99 20.99 6.73 -7.83
C PRO A 99 19.97 6.71 -8.98
N LEU A 100 18.69 6.36 -8.74
CA LEU A 100 17.69 6.19 -9.81
C LEU A 100 16.65 7.32 -9.91
N GLN A 101 16.44 8.10 -8.86
CA GLN A 101 15.55 9.28 -8.77
C GLN A 101 14.65 9.59 -9.99
N PRO A 102 13.52 8.88 -10.17
CA PRO A 102 12.62 9.19 -11.26
C PRO A 102 12.00 10.58 -11.07
N ILE A 103 11.90 11.31 -12.18
CA ILE A 103 11.18 12.58 -12.28
C ILE A 103 9.80 12.26 -12.84
N LEU A 104 8.76 12.68 -12.12
CA LEU A 104 7.38 12.42 -12.48
C LEU A 104 6.57 13.71 -12.41
N LEU A 105 5.40 13.70 -13.04
CA LEU A 105 4.44 14.79 -12.94
C LEU A 105 3.65 14.66 -11.63
N GLY A 106 3.89 15.58 -10.70
CA GLY A 106 3.08 15.72 -9.50
C GLY A 106 1.68 16.23 -9.83
N VAL A 107 0.66 15.69 -9.14
CA VAL A 107 -0.75 16.00 -9.39
C VAL A 107 -1.08 17.47 -9.16
N ASP A 108 -0.32 18.16 -8.30
CA ASP A 108 -0.45 19.56 -7.95
C ASP A 108 0.61 20.47 -8.62
N GLU A 109 1.46 19.95 -9.51
CA GLU A 109 2.46 20.76 -10.23
C GLU A 109 1.80 21.63 -11.32
N GLU A 110 2.48 22.71 -11.74
CA GLU A 110 1.97 23.65 -12.75
C GLU A 110 1.63 22.97 -14.09
N ALA A 111 2.40 21.96 -14.48
CA ALA A 111 2.18 21.18 -15.70
C ALA A 111 0.99 20.19 -15.59
N SER A 112 0.45 19.98 -14.39
CA SER A 112 -0.63 19.03 -14.18
C SER A 112 -1.95 19.56 -14.73
N PRO A 113 -2.73 18.74 -15.46
CA PRO A 113 -4.09 19.12 -15.87
C PRO A 113 -5.04 19.27 -14.67
N HIS A 114 -4.61 18.90 -13.47
CA HIS A 114 -5.38 18.97 -12.23
C HIS A 114 -4.98 20.14 -11.33
N ARG A 115 -4.02 20.97 -11.76
CA ARG A 115 -3.48 22.09 -10.97
C ARG A 115 -4.57 23.02 -10.46
N ASP A 116 -5.46 23.47 -11.33
CA ASP A 116 -6.50 24.44 -10.97
C ASP A 116 -7.48 23.86 -9.95
N VAL A 117 -7.85 22.58 -10.08
CA VAL A 117 -8.72 21.90 -9.13
C VAL A 117 -8.07 21.80 -7.76
N LEU A 118 -6.79 21.46 -7.70
CA LEU A 118 -6.07 21.27 -6.43
C LEU A 118 -5.58 22.57 -5.80
N ALA A 119 -5.44 23.66 -6.56
CA ALA A 119 -5.11 24.97 -6.02
C ALA A 119 -6.23 25.51 -5.11
N GLU A 120 -7.49 25.17 -5.40
CA GLU A 120 -8.67 25.62 -4.66
C GLU A 120 -9.21 24.58 -3.66
N ALA A 121 -8.78 23.31 -3.77
CA ALA A 121 -9.27 22.24 -2.92
C ALA A 121 -8.64 22.30 -1.51
N ASP A 122 -9.48 22.46 -0.48
CA ASP A 122 -9.01 22.58 0.92
C ASP A 122 -9.72 21.62 1.90
N ASP A 123 -10.67 20.81 1.41
CA ASP A 123 -11.49 19.93 2.25
C ASP A 123 -11.92 18.64 1.52
N LEU A 124 -12.17 17.56 2.26
CA LEU A 124 -12.58 16.26 1.74
C LEU A 124 -14.10 16.06 1.69
N GLY A 125 -14.88 17.00 2.20
CA GLY A 125 -16.34 16.95 2.22
C GLY A 125 -16.88 15.77 3.03
N GLY A 126 -16.20 15.38 4.10
CA GLY A 126 -16.56 14.20 4.90
C GLY A 126 -16.24 12.85 4.25
N LEU A 127 -15.36 12.80 3.23
CA LEU A 127 -14.94 11.56 2.57
C LEU A 127 -14.57 10.47 3.59
N PRO A 128 -15.19 9.27 3.53
CA PRO A 128 -14.75 8.12 4.30
C PRO A 128 -13.37 7.65 3.83
N VAL A 129 -12.43 7.56 4.77
CA VAL A 129 -11.06 7.12 4.47
C VAL A 129 -10.68 5.95 5.38
N VAL A 130 -10.54 4.76 4.79
CA VAL A 130 -10.13 3.56 5.50
C VAL A 130 -8.61 3.52 5.63
N THR A 131 -8.08 3.51 6.84
CA THR A 131 -6.64 3.38 7.10
C THR A 131 -6.28 1.94 7.48
N ALA A 132 -5.22 1.38 6.89
CA ALA A 132 -4.72 0.05 7.24
C ALA A 132 -3.20 0.04 7.37
N ASP A 133 -2.69 -0.76 8.31
CA ASP A 133 -1.25 -0.86 8.58
C ASP A 133 -0.51 -1.66 7.51
N LEU A 134 -1.17 -2.60 6.81
CA LEU A 134 -0.55 -3.47 5.82
C LEU A 134 -1.24 -3.35 4.46
N HIS A 135 -0.44 -3.36 3.40
CA HIS A 135 -0.90 -3.42 2.01
C HIS A 135 -1.88 -4.58 1.74
N SER A 136 -1.66 -5.72 2.40
CA SER A 136 -2.49 -6.92 2.26
C SER A 136 -3.94 -6.77 2.71
N ALA A 137 -4.28 -5.68 3.42
CA ALA A 137 -5.65 -5.40 3.81
C ALA A 137 -6.51 -4.86 2.65
N LEU A 138 -5.90 -4.24 1.63
CA LEU A 138 -6.58 -3.58 0.51
C LEU A 138 -7.65 -4.48 -0.17
N PRO A 139 -7.34 -5.71 -0.63
CA PRO A 139 -8.35 -6.53 -1.30
C PRO A 139 -9.52 -6.91 -0.39
N ALA A 140 -9.27 -7.11 0.91
CA ALA A 140 -10.35 -7.39 1.86
C ALA A 140 -11.22 -6.16 2.12
N ILE A 141 -10.62 -4.98 2.28
CA ILE A 141 -11.34 -3.70 2.39
C ILE A 141 -12.21 -3.48 1.16
N LEU A 142 -11.68 -3.71 -0.05
CA LEU A 142 -12.45 -3.61 -1.29
C LEU A 142 -13.61 -4.61 -1.31
N ALA A 143 -13.40 -5.87 -0.95
CA ALA A 143 -14.48 -6.85 -0.85
C ALA A 143 -15.61 -6.37 0.09
N GLY A 144 -15.25 -5.78 1.23
CA GLY A 144 -16.20 -5.17 2.16
C GLY A 144 -16.97 -3.99 1.57
N ILE A 145 -16.28 -3.08 0.88
CA ILE A 145 -16.89 -1.94 0.19
C ILE A 145 -17.84 -2.45 -0.90
N ARG A 146 -17.40 -3.39 -1.74
CA ARG A 146 -18.17 -3.92 -2.87
C ARG A 146 -19.41 -4.69 -2.40
N ALA A 147 -19.37 -5.30 -1.20
CA ALA A 147 -20.54 -5.94 -0.62
C ALA A 147 -21.65 -4.96 -0.21
N GLY A 148 -21.31 -3.72 0.19
CA GLY A 148 -22.28 -2.69 0.60
C GLY A 148 -22.62 -1.68 -0.50
N ALA A 149 -21.62 -1.29 -1.30
CA ALA A 149 -21.70 -0.32 -2.37
C ALA A 149 -20.89 -0.81 -3.60
N PRO A 150 -21.46 -1.71 -4.43
CA PRO A 150 -20.75 -2.31 -5.56
C PRO A 150 -20.16 -1.31 -6.56
N GLN A 151 -20.79 -0.14 -6.70
CA GLN A 151 -20.43 0.90 -7.66
C GLN A 151 -19.54 2.02 -7.06
N ALA A 152 -19.20 1.95 -5.78
CA ALA A 152 -18.41 3.01 -5.14
C ALA A 152 -17.03 3.16 -5.80
N ARG A 153 -16.67 4.38 -6.14
CA ARG A 153 -15.34 4.73 -6.67
C ARG A 153 -14.35 4.70 -5.51
N VAL A 154 -13.36 3.81 -5.59
CA VAL A 154 -12.36 3.65 -4.52
C VAL A 154 -11.00 4.11 -5.00
N ALA A 155 -10.42 5.10 -4.34
CA ALA A 155 -9.02 5.50 -4.54
C ALA A 155 -8.13 4.79 -3.52
N TYR A 156 -6.95 4.35 -3.94
CA TYR A 156 -5.94 3.81 -3.03
C TYR A 156 -4.74 4.76 -2.94
N LEU A 157 -4.39 5.19 -1.74
CA LEU A 157 -3.23 6.01 -1.46
C LEU A 157 -2.12 5.13 -0.90
N LEU A 158 -1.06 4.93 -1.70
CA LEU A 158 0.12 4.17 -1.33
C LEU A 158 1.16 5.08 -0.69
N THR A 159 1.43 4.88 0.60
CA THR A 159 2.46 5.63 1.34
C THR A 159 3.82 4.94 1.30
N ASP A 160 4.87 5.71 1.55
CA ASP A 160 6.29 5.33 1.43
C ASP A 160 6.87 4.54 2.62
N GLY A 161 6.00 3.97 3.47
CA GLY A 161 6.42 3.10 4.58
C GLY A 161 6.94 1.72 4.15
N GLY A 162 6.63 1.28 2.92
CA GLY A 162 6.99 -0.02 2.36
C GLY A 162 7.80 0.12 1.07
N ALA A 163 7.43 -0.64 0.04
CA ALA A 163 7.97 -0.47 -1.30
C ALA A 163 7.64 0.93 -1.83
N LEU A 164 8.66 1.64 -2.33
CA LEU A 164 8.47 2.94 -2.98
C LEU A 164 7.75 2.81 -4.33
N PRO A 165 8.13 1.88 -5.24
CA PRO A 165 7.41 1.73 -6.50
C PRO A 165 6.10 0.95 -6.27
N ALA A 166 4.96 1.55 -6.61
CA ALA A 166 3.66 0.87 -6.61
C ALA A 166 3.65 -0.35 -7.55
N TRP A 167 4.44 -0.29 -8.63
CA TRP A 167 4.67 -1.37 -9.58
C TRP A 167 5.15 -2.67 -8.95
N PHE A 168 5.74 -2.63 -7.74
CA PHE A 168 6.11 -3.85 -7.03
C PHE A 168 4.87 -4.72 -6.69
N SER A 169 3.70 -4.11 -6.53
CA SER A 169 2.49 -4.80 -6.10
C SER A 169 1.76 -5.50 -7.24
N ARG A 170 1.85 -6.83 -7.25
CA ARG A 170 0.95 -7.68 -8.06
C ARG A 170 -0.52 -7.53 -7.66
N THR A 171 -0.78 -7.21 -6.39
CA THR A 171 -2.13 -6.96 -5.87
C THR A 171 -2.73 -5.72 -6.54
N LEU A 172 -1.98 -4.62 -6.66
CA LEU A 172 -2.45 -3.44 -7.39
C LEU A 172 -2.63 -3.72 -8.88
N ALA A 173 -1.71 -4.45 -9.50
CA ALA A 173 -1.86 -4.83 -10.91
C ALA A 173 -3.16 -5.64 -11.15
N GLY A 174 -3.51 -6.55 -10.25
CA GLY A 174 -4.75 -7.33 -10.34
C GLY A 174 -6.01 -6.57 -9.95
N LEU A 175 -5.91 -5.53 -9.13
CA LEU A 175 -7.04 -4.69 -8.68
C LEU A 175 -7.25 -3.44 -9.53
N ARG A 176 -6.50 -3.25 -10.62
CA ARG A 176 -6.57 -2.02 -11.44
C ARG A 176 -7.98 -1.70 -11.92
N ALA A 177 -8.77 -2.70 -12.28
CA ALA A 177 -10.15 -2.52 -12.73
C ALA A 177 -11.15 -2.25 -11.57
N GLU A 178 -10.75 -2.49 -10.32
CA GLU A 178 -11.59 -2.28 -9.14
C GLU A 178 -11.35 -0.92 -8.47
N LEU A 179 -10.27 -0.23 -8.82
CA LEU A 179 -9.87 1.06 -8.27
C LEU A 179 -10.17 2.19 -9.26
N ALA A 180 -10.60 3.34 -8.74
CA ALA A 180 -10.65 4.58 -9.51
C ALA A 180 -9.24 5.09 -9.86
N GLY A 181 -8.25 4.74 -9.05
CA GLY A 181 -6.83 5.00 -9.28
C GLY A 181 -6.00 4.74 -8.03
N THR A 182 -4.69 4.56 -8.24
CA THR A 182 -3.67 4.52 -7.19
C THR A 182 -2.94 5.85 -7.16
N ILE A 183 -2.84 6.46 -5.98
CA ILE A 183 -2.09 7.69 -5.74
C ILE A 183 -0.88 7.36 -4.88
N THR A 184 0.32 7.64 -5.37
CA THR A 184 1.55 7.44 -4.61
C THR A 184 1.97 8.70 -3.88
N VAL A 185 2.28 8.56 -2.60
CA VAL A 185 2.47 9.69 -1.68
C VAL A 185 3.90 9.74 -1.17
N GLY A 186 4.45 10.95 -1.00
CA GLY A 186 5.76 11.14 -0.39
C GLY A 186 6.87 10.68 -1.32
N GLN A 187 7.69 9.73 -0.89
CA GLN A 187 8.74 9.12 -1.72
C GLN A 187 8.28 7.93 -2.57
N ALA A 188 7.06 7.44 -2.36
CA ALA A 188 6.48 6.40 -3.20
C ALA A 188 6.15 6.97 -4.59
N PHE A 189 6.18 6.10 -5.61
CA PHE A 189 6.01 6.47 -7.01
C PHE A 189 5.48 5.32 -7.87
N GLY A 190 5.11 5.62 -9.11
CA GLY A 190 4.51 4.67 -10.05
C GLY A 190 3.00 4.50 -9.87
N GLY A 191 2.34 5.46 -9.24
CA GLY A 191 0.87 5.53 -9.17
C GLY A 191 0.25 6.05 -10.48
N ASP A 192 -1.08 6.02 -10.56
CA ASP A 192 -1.81 6.73 -11.61
C ASP A 192 -1.74 8.26 -11.40
N LEU A 193 -1.56 8.71 -10.15
CA LEU A 193 -1.26 10.10 -9.78
C LEU A 193 -0.13 10.12 -8.75
N GLU A 194 0.72 11.16 -8.81
CA GLU A 194 1.84 11.35 -7.90
C GLU A 194 1.58 12.53 -6.96
N ALA A 195 1.55 12.28 -5.65
CA ALA A 195 1.36 13.33 -4.65
C ALA A 195 2.63 13.56 -3.82
N THR A 196 2.91 14.83 -3.51
CA THR A 196 4.01 15.26 -2.64
C THR A 196 3.78 14.85 -1.19
N THR A 197 2.54 14.99 -0.71
CA THR A 197 2.13 14.74 0.68
C THR A 197 0.84 13.94 0.72
N LEU A 198 0.54 13.34 1.89
CA LEU A 198 -0.72 12.61 2.08
C LEU A 198 -1.93 13.53 1.94
N HIS A 199 -1.82 14.78 2.39
CA HIS A 199 -2.88 15.79 2.24
C HIS A 199 -3.23 16.03 0.77
N GLY A 200 -2.23 16.33 -0.07
CA GLY A 200 -2.43 16.51 -1.51
C GLY A 200 -2.98 15.24 -2.18
N GLY A 201 -2.52 14.06 -1.75
CA GLY A 201 -3.05 12.79 -2.25
C GLY A 201 -4.52 12.56 -1.87
N LEU A 202 -4.94 12.95 -0.66
CA LEU A 202 -6.34 12.84 -0.22
C LEU A 202 -7.23 13.82 -1.00
N LEU A 203 -6.77 15.06 -1.21
CA LEU A 203 -7.48 16.03 -2.04
C LEU A 203 -7.61 15.54 -3.49
N ALA A 204 -6.55 14.95 -4.05
CA ALA A 204 -6.60 14.33 -5.37
C ALA A 204 -7.58 13.15 -5.43
N ALA A 205 -7.62 12.29 -4.40
CA ALA A 205 -8.59 11.20 -4.32
C ALA A 205 -10.02 11.74 -4.40
N ARG A 206 -10.34 12.81 -3.67
CA ARG A 206 -11.67 13.41 -3.65
C ARG A 206 -12.00 14.16 -4.94
N HIS A 207 -11.16 15.12 -5.31
CA HIS A 207 -11.50 16.15 -6.31
C HIS A 207 -11.04 15.81 -7.72
N VAL A 208 -10.03 14.94 -7.86
CA VAL A 208 -9.52 14.50 -9.18
C VAL A 208 -10.09 13.14 -9.55
N LEU A 209 -9.95 12.14 -8.68
CA LEU A 209 -10.47 10.80 -8.93
C LEU A 209 -11.95 10.65 -8.61
N GLY A 210 -12.59 11.65 -7.98
CA GLY A 210 -14.01 11.59 -7.62
C GLY A 210 -14.32 10.38 -6.73
N ALA A 211 -13.44 10.06 -5.77
CA ALA A 211 -13.61 8.90 -4.91
C ALA A 211 -14.81 9.07 -3.97
N ASP A 212 -15.56 7.99 -3.81
CA ASP A 212 -16.59 7.83 -2.78
C ASP A 212 -15.97 7.34 -1.47
N VAL A 213 -14.91 6.52 -1.58
CA VAL A 213 -14.11 6.02 -0.44
C VAL A 213 -12.64 6.07 -0.82
N ALA A 214 -11.79 6.48 0.11
CA ALA A 214 -10.34 6.32 -0.04
C ALA A 214 -9.81 5.22 0.90
N VAL A 215 -8.76 4.52 0.48
CA VAL A 215 -8.02 3.56 1.32
C VAL A 215 -6.58 4.03 1.41
N VAL A 216 -6.06 4.21 2.62
CA VAL A 216 -4.66 4.61 2.88
C VAL A 216 -3.92 3.45 3.52
N ALA A 217 -2.88 2.96 2.85
CA ALA A 217 -1.94 2.01 3.41
C ALA A 217 -0.59 2.09 2.71
N GLN A 218 0.48 1.66 3.36
CA GLN A 218 1.79 1.53 2.72
C GLN A 218 1.80 0.49 1.59
N GLY A 219 2.82 0.53 0.74
CA GLY A 219 3.12 -0.52 -0.25
C GLY A 219 3.55 -1.86 0.40
N PRO A 220 3.75 -2.93 -0.40
CA PRO A 220 4.24 -4.20 0.12
C PRO A 220 5.61 -4.07 0.79
N GLY A 221 5.96 -4.98 1.71
CA GLY A 221 7.27 -4.96 2.38
C GLY A 221 7.33 -4.13 3.66
N ASN A 222 6.29 -4.24 4.51
CA ASN A 222 6.25 -3.58 5.82
C ASN A 222 7.57 -3.76 6.59
N LEU A 223 8.16 -2.64 7.00
CA LEU A 223 9.37 -2.61 7.80
C LEU A 223 9.03 -2.77 9.28
N GLY A 224 9.85 -3.54 10.01
CA GLY A 224 9.70 -3.74 11.44
C GLY A 224 11.00 -4.17 12.09
N THR A 225 11.37 -3.52 13.19
CA THR A 225 12.55 -3.85 14.00
C THR A 225 12.19 -4.59 15.28
N GLY A 226 10.89 -4.76 15.57
CA GLY A 226 10.38 -5.47 16.74
C GLY A 226 10.32 -4.62 18.02
N THR A 227 10.69 -3.34 17.96
CA THR A 227 10.47 -2.38 19.05
C THR A 227 9.09 -1.73 18.91
N ARG A 228 8.63 -1.06 19.98
CA ARG A 228 7.30 -0.41 20.00
C ARG A 228 7.10 0.59 18.86
N TRP A 229 8.13 1.35 18.48
CA TRP A 229 8.04 2.42 17.49
C TRP A 229 8.64 2.04 16.14
N GLY A 230 9.47 1.00 16.09
CA GLY A 230 10.19 0.61 14.89
C GLY A 230 9.34 -0.24 13.96
N PHE A 231 8.27 0.33 13.39
CA PHE A 231 7.49 -0.31 12.33
C PHE A 231 6.86 0.75 11.41
N SER A 232 6.80 0.48 10.11
CA SER A 232 6.31 1.46 9.12
C SER A 232 4.80 1.71 9.19
N GLY A 233 4.02 0.72 9.63
CA GLY A 233 2.57 0.87 9.85
C GLY A 233 2.19 1.89 10.93
N VAL A 234 3.17 2.48 11.65
CA VAL A 234 2.91 3.53 12.64
C VAL A 234 2.28 4.78 11.99
N ALA A 235 2.60 5.00 10.70
CA ALA A 235 2.09 6.08 9.86
C ALA A 235 0.55 6.08 9.72
N VAL A 236 -0.14 5.00 10.08
CA VAL A 236 -1.61 4.98 10.17
C VAL A 236 -2.13 6.08 11.10
N GLY A 237 -1.44 6.34 12.23
CA GLY A 237 -1.86 7.41 13.14
C GLY A 237 -1.67 8.81 12.53
N GLU A 238 -0.61 9.00 11.74
CA GLU A 238 -0.37 10.23 10.99
C GLU A 238 -1.43 10.41 9.89
N ALA A 239 -1.84 9.32 9.23
CA ALA A 239 -2.91 9.33 8.26
C ALA A 239 -4.24 9.77 8.88
N VAL A 240 -4.60 9.25 10.07
CA VAL A 240 -5.79 9.70 10.81
C VAL A 240 -5.76 11.21 11.05
N ASN A 241 -4.60 11.75 11.42
CA ASN A 241 -4.45 13.19 11.63
C ASN A 241 -4.63 13.98 10.32
N ALA A 242 -4.00 13.54 9.22
CA ALA A 242 -4.13 14.19 7.91
C ALA A 242 -5.56 14.18 7.38
N ILE A 243 -6.27 13.06 7.55
CA ILE A 243 -7.69 12.93 7.16
C ILE A 243 -8.54 13.92 7.96
N ALA A 244 -8.35 13.99 9.27
CA ALA A 244 -9.10 14.90 10.14
C ALA A 244 -8.80 16.37 9.86
N THR A 245 -7.55 16.72 9.54
CA THR A 245 -7.14 18.08 9.15
C THR A 245 -7.94 18.58 7.95
N LEU A 246 -8.24 17.70 6.98
CA LEU A 246 -8.97 18.05 5.76
C LEU A 246 -10.47 17.71 5.85
N GLY A 247 -11.04 17.61 7.05
CA GLY A 247 -12.49 17.37 7.23
C GLY A 247 -13.01 16.02 6.72
N GLY A 248 -12.12 15.03 6.52
CA GLY A 248 -12.51 13.66 6.18
C GLY A 248 -12.96 12.83 7.40
N ARG A 249 -13.36 11.58 7.15
CA ARG A 249 -13.84 10.65 8.17
C ARG A 249 -12.89 9.44 8.30
N PRO A 250 -11.99 9.42 9.31
CA PRO A 250 -11.05 8.32 9.48
C PRO A 250 -11.76 7.04 9.94
N VAL A 251 -11.65 5.97 9.15
CA VAL A 251 -12.13 4.63 9.47
C VAL A 251 -10.93 3.72 9.71
N GLY A 252 -10.73 3.30 10.95
CA GLY A 252 -9.58 2.48 11.32
C GLY A 252 -9.82 1.00 11.07
N SER A 253 -9.15 0.43 10.06
CA SER A 253 -9.03 -1.02 9.92
C SER A 253 -8.05 -1.55 10.96
N LEU A 254 -8.53 -2.39 11.86
CA LEU A 254 -7.71 -3.03 12.88
C LEU A 254 -7.03 -4.27 12.32
N ARG A 255 -5.78 -4.50 12.70
CA ARG A 255 -5.12 -5.77 12.45
C ARG A 255 -5.47 -6.74 13.58
N ILE A 256 -6.47 -7.58 13.35
CA ILE A 256 -6.92 -8.62 14.27
C ILE A 256 -6.44 -9.97 13.73
N SER A 257 -5.81 -10.80 14.55
CA SER A 257 -5.43 -12.16 14.13
C SER A 257 -5.65 -13.15 15.25
N ALA A 258 -6.17 -14.33 14.90
CA ALA A 258 -6.22 -15.49 15.80
C ALA A 258 -5.04 -16.45 15.55
N ALA A 259 -4.42 -16.37 14.37
CA ALA A 259 -3.50 -17.38 13.85
C ALA A 259 -2.03 -16.96 13.88
N ASP A 260 -1.70 -15.75 14.34
CA ASP A 260 -0.30 -15.35 14.43
C ASP A 260 0.44 -16.20 15.48
N PRO A 261 1.58 -16.83 15.11
CA PRO A 261 2.33 -17.68 16.04
C PRO A 261 2.96 -16.88 17.18
N ARG A 262 3.10 -15.56 17.02
CA ARG A 262 3.71 -14.69 18.03
C ARG A 262 2.61 -14.19 18.97
N PRO A 263 2.66 -14.47 20.28
CA PRO A 263 1.56 -14.14 21.21
C PRO A 263 1.13 -12.67 21.19
N ARG A 264 2.07 -11.73 21.09
CA ARG A 264 1.81 -10.27 21.02
C ARG A 264 1.10 -9.80 19.74
N HIS A 265 0.87 -10.70 18.80
CA HIS A 265 0.21 -10.44 17.52
C HIS A 265 -1.11 -11.22 17.38
N ARG A 266 -1.50 -11.98 18.41
CA ARG A 266 -2.88 -12.49 18.57
C ARG A 266 -3.76 -11.40 19.16
N GLY A 267 -5.06 -11.44 18.84
CA GLY A 267 -5.97 -10.35 19.17
C GLY A 267 -5.66 -9.11 18.31
N VAL A 268 -5.85 -7.92 18.88
CA VAL A 268 -5.48 -6.66 18.21
C VAL A 268 -3.96 -6.50 18.21
N SER A 269 -3.36 -6.29 17.04
CA SER A 269 -1.93 -6.07 16.95
C SER A 269 -1.49 -4.84 17.74
N HIS A 270 -0.36 -4.96 18.45
CA HIS A 270 0.28 -3.82 19.08
C HIS A 270 0.65 -2.68 18.09
N HIS A 271 0.79 -2.97 16.79
CA HIS A 271 0.94 -1.95 15.75
C HIS A 271 -0.30 -1.05 15.69
N SER A 272 -1.50 -1.64 15.60
CA SER A 272 -2.77 -0.91 15.64
C SER A 272 -2.93 -0.15 16.96
N LEU A 273 -2.65 -0.79 18.11
CA LEU A 273 -2.76 -0.13 19.41
C LEU A 273 -1.80 1.06 19.55
N THR A 274 -0.60 0.97 18.98
CA THR A 274 0.37 2.07 19.01
C THR A 274 -0.03 3.19 18.05
N ALA A 275 -0.39 2.86 16.80
CA ALA A 275 -0.78 3.85 15.80
C ALA A 275 -2.01 4.65 16.23
N TYR A 276 -3.11 3.96 16.59
CA TYR A 276 -4.33 4.64 17.03
C TYR A 276 -4.19 5.21 18.45
N GLY A 277 -3.64 4.46 19.40
CA GLY A 277 -3.58 4.89 20.80
C GLY A 277 -2.57 6.02 21.08
N ARG A 278 -1.44 6.07 20.34
CA ARG A 278 -0.32 6.98 20.64
C ARG A 278 -0.04 8.03 19.56
N VAL A 279 -0.31 7.75 18.29
CA VAL A 279 0.05 8.64 17.18
C VAL A 279 -1.16 9.39 16.63
N ALA A 280 -2.31 8.74 16.51
CA ALA A 280 -3.54 9.43 16.17
C ALA A 280 -3.94 10.40 17.29
N LEU A 281 -3.94 11.68 16.96
CA LEU A 281 -4.36 12.79 17.81
C LEU A 281 -5.85 13.08 17.61
N ALA A 282 -6.35 12.88 16.39
CA ALA A 282 -7.76 13.02 16.06
C ALA A 282 -8.58 11.74 16.35
N PRO A 283 -9.91 11.87 16.56
CA PRO A 283 -10.82 10.73 16.62
C PRO A 283 -10.85 9.92 15.33
N ALA A 284 -11.14 8.62 15.46
CA ALA A 284 -11.38 7.71 14.33
C ALA A 284 -12.48 6.71 14.70
N GLU A 285 -13.14 6.14 13.71
CA GLU A 285 -14.08 5.04 13.87
C GLU A 285 -13.32 3.71 13.72
N LEU A 286 -12.98 3.05 14.85
CA LEU A 286 -12.25 1.78 14.87
C LEU A 286 -13.24 0.62 14.71
N VAL A 287 -13.09 -0.12 13.62
CA VAL A 287 -14.08 -1.12 13.23
C VAL A 287 -13.70 -2.50 13.77
N VAL A 288 -14.67 -3.17 14.38
CA VAL A 288 -14.54 -4.51 14.94
C VAL A 288 -15.66 -5.39 14.41
N PRO A 289 -15.37 -6.59 13.88
CA PRO A 289 -16.41 -7.57 13.56
C PRO A 289 -17.27 -7.92 14.78
N ASP A 290 -18.58 -8.05 14.61
CA ASP A 290 -19.51 -8.35 15.70
C ASP A 290 -19.62 -9.85 16.05
N ASP A 291 -19.13 -10.74 15.18
CA ASP A 291 -19.22 -12.19 15.28
C ASP A 291 -17.86 -12.88 15.43
N LEU A 292 -16.87 -12.19 16.01
CA LEU A 292 -15.62 -12.82 16.42
C LEU A 292 -15.89 -13.98 17.40
N GLU A 293 -15.02 -14.99 17.37
CA GLU A 293 -15.03 -16.06 18.36
C GLU A 293 -14.97 -15.44 19.78
N PRO A 294 -15.78 -15.91 20.76
CA PRO A 294 -15.95 -15.24 22.05
C PRO A 294 -14.67 -14.91 22.82
N ALA A 295 -13.67 -15.79 22.82
CA ALA A 295 -12.40 -15.50 23.51
C ALA A 295 -11.63 -14.40 22.78
N LEU A 296 -11.56 -14.46 21.45
CA LEU A 296 -10.97 -13.40 20.64
C LEU A 296 -11.70 -12.07 20.79
N ALA A 297 -13.04 -12.08 20.83
CA ALA A 297 -13.86 -10.89 21.07
C ALA A 297 -13.50 -10.24 22.42
N ALA A 298 -13.43 -11.03 23.49
CA ALA A 298 -13.05 -10.52 24.82
C ALA A 298 -11.63 -9.91 24.84
N GLU A 299 -10.67 -10.54 24.16
CA GLU A 299 -9.31 -9.99 24.01
C GLU A 299 -9.29 -8.67 23.24
N VAL A 300 -10.06 -8.57 22.15
CA VAL A 300 -10.18 -7.36 21.35
C VAL A 300 -10.81 -6.23 22.17
N ASP A 301 -11.87 -6.52 22.92
CA ASP A 301 -12.59 -5.55 23.75
C ASP A 301 -11.68 -4.97 24.84
N ALA A 302 -10.95 -5.84 25.54
CA ALA A 302 -9.99 -5.42 26.55
C ALA A 302 -8.87 -4.55 25.96
N ALA A 303 -8.37 -4.91 24.76
CA ALA A 303 -7.32 -4.15 24.09
C ALA A 303 -7.79 -2.77 23.60
N LEU A 304 -9.06 -2.63 23.19
CA LEU A 304 -9.62 -1.39 22.66
C LEU A 304 -10.24 -0.47 23.73
N ALA A 305 -10.54 -0.98 24.94
CA ALA A 305 -11.13 -0.18 26.01
C ALA A 305 -10.36 1.13 26.30
N PRO A 306 -9.01 1.18 26.35
CA PRO A 306 -8.28 2.43 26.54
C PRO A 306 -8.39 3.40 25.35
N LEU A 307 -8.59 2.87 24.14
CA LEU A 307 -8.69 3.67 22.90
C LEU A 307 -10.06 4.35 22.79
N ALA A 308 -11.09 3.83 23.45
CA ALA A 308 -12.44 4.40 23.45
C ALA A 308 -12.53 5.81 24.06
N ALA A 309 -11.50 6.26 24.78
CA ALA A 309 -11.42 7.63 25.28
C ALA A 309 -11.25 8.68 24.15
N ARG A 310 -10.71 8.27 23.00
CA ARG A 310 -10.52 9.14 21.81
C ARG A 310 -11.31 8.66 20.61
N HIS A 311 -11.40 7.35 20.43
CA HIS A 311 -11.95 6.74 19.23
C HIS A 311 -13.35 6.20 19.48
N ARG A 312 -14.17 6.14 18.42
CA ARG A 312 -15.43 5.43 18.45
C ARG A 312 -15.19 3.98 18.06
N ILE A 313 -15.54 3.03 18.91
CA ILE A 313 -15.51 1.61 18.56
C ILE A 313 -16.83 1.25 17.86
N VAL A 314 -16.75 0.75 16.64
CA VAL A 314 -17.92 0.41 15.82
C VAL A 314 -17.95 -1.09 15.56
N ARG A 315 -19.05 -1.73 15.97
CA ARG A 315 -19.32 -3.15 15.68
C ARG A 315 -20.03 -3.28 14.35
N VAL A 316 -19.54 -4.18 13.51
CA VAL A 316 -20.04 -4.35 12.14
C VAL A 316 -20.30 -5.83 11.88
N SER A 317 -21.51 -6.11 11.40
CA SER A 317 -21.88 -7.45 10.95
C SER A 317 -20.96 -7.92 9.85
N THR A 318 -20.56 -9.19 9.92
CA THR A 318 -19.77 -9.84 8.88
C THR A 318 -20.61 -10.71 7.94
N ALA A 319 -21.93 -10.72 8.11
CA ALA A 319 -22.83 -11.52 7.29
C ALA A 319 -22.56 -11.27 5.80
N GLY A 320 -22.23 -12.33 5.05
CA GLY A 320 -21.88 -12.27 3.62
C GLY A 320 -20.46 -11.81 3.29
N LEU A 321 -19.63 -11.41 4.27
CA LEU A 321 -18.25 -10.99 4.01
C LEU A 321 -17.34 -12.15 3.61
N ASP A 322 -17.51 -13.37 4.13
CA ASP A 322 -16.70 -14.52 3.67
C ASP A 322 -16.91 -14.79 2.18
N ALA A 323 -18.16 -14.74 1.69
CA ALA A 323 -18.46 -14.88 0.27
C ALA A 323 -17.83 -13.75 -0.57
N ALA A 324 -17.90 -12.50 -0.09
CA ALA A 324 -17.26 -11.37 -0.76
C ALA A 324 -15.72 -11.51 -0.80
N LEU A 325 -15.11 -11.95 0.30
CA LEU A 325 -13.67 -12.19 0.40
C LEU A 325 -13.22 -13.30 -0.56
N ARG A 326 -13.99 -14.38 -0.67
CA ARG A 326 -13.71 -15.48 -1.61
C ARG A 326 -13.89 -15.07 -3.08
N ALA A 327 -14.67 -14.02 -3.35
CA ALA A 327 -14.86 -13.47 -4.68
C ALA A 327 -13.80 -12.43 -5.10
N SER A 328 -12.82 -12.12 -4.24
CA SER A 328 -11.73 -11.19 -4.53
C SER A 328 -11.02 -11.53 -5.86
N ALA A 329 -10.82 -10.54 -6.73
CA ALA A 329 -10.13 -10.73 -8.02
C ALA A 329 -8.65 -11.11 -7.86
N VAL A 330 -8.09 -10.90 -6.66
CA VAL A 330 -6.71 -11.23 -6.31
C VAL A 330 -6.64 -12.14 -5.08
N PRO A 331 -5.59 -12.98 -4.97
CA PRO A 331 -5.41 -13.82 -3.79
C PRO A 331 -5.28 -13.00 -2.50
N LEU A 332 -6.01 -13.40 -1.47
CA LEU A 332 -5.87 -12.88 -0.12
C LEU A 332 -4.69 -13.56 0.59
N SER A 333 -3.66 -12.79 0.92
CA SER A 333 -2.49 -13.29 1.65
C SER A 333 -1.86 -12.20 2.52
N THR A 334 -1.61 -12.51 3.78
CA THR A 334 -0.93 -11.64 4.74
C THR A 334 0.17 -12.41 5.46
N MET A 335 1.39 -11.90 5.45
CA MET A 335 2.53 -12.52 6.16
C MET A 335 2.69 -14.03 5.89
N GLY A 336 2.41 -14.49 4.67
CA GLY A 336 2.47 -15.89 4.25
C GLY A 336 1.23 -16.74 4.59
N ARG A 337 0.18 -16.15 5.16
CA ARG A 337 -1.10 -16.83 5.49
C ARG A 337 -2.20 -16.40 4.53
N GLY A 338 -2.95 -17.35 4.00
CA GLY A 338 -4.14 -17.08 3.18
C GLY A 338 -5.40 -16.84 4.01
N LEU A 339 -6.54 -16.62 3.33
CA LEU A 339 -7.85 -16.36 3.97
C LEU A 339 -8.18 -17.36 5.07
N ASP A 340 -8.22 -18.65 4.75
CA ASP A 340 -8.62 -19.68 5.72
C ASP A 340 -7.62 -19.83 6.88
N ALA A 341 -6.35 -19.46 6.66
CA ALA A 341 -5.30 -19.55 7.67
C ALA A 341 -5.31 -18.36 8.65
N ASP A 342 -5.92 -17.22 8.31
CA ASP A 342 -6.02 -16.04 9.19
C ASP A 342 -7.33 -15.27 8.92
N HIS A 343 -8.46 -15.97 9.02
CA HIS A 343 -9.78 -15.44 8.64
C HIS A 343 -10.14 -14.13 9.34
N ALA A 344 -9.84 -14.02 10.65
CA ALA A 344 -10.12 -12.83 11.46
C ALA A 344 -9.45 -11.56 10.90
N TYR A 345 -8.26 -11.68 10.30
CA TYR A 345 -7.54 -10.56 9.69
C TYR A 345 -8.31 -10.00 8.50
N PHE A 346 -8.71 -10.88 7.59
CA PHE A 346 -9.39 -10.47 6.37
C PHE A 346 -10.82 -9.99 6.64
N VAL A 347 -11.54 -10.65 7.54
CA VAL A 347 -12.89 -10.21 7.93
C VAL A 347 -12.88 -8.88 8.67
N ALA A 348 -11.89 -8.62 9.55
CA ALA A 348 -11.74 -7.31 10.17
C ALA A 348 -11.50 -6.19 9.15
N ALA A 349 -10.64 -6.44 8.15
CA ALA A 349 -10.40 -5.51 7.05
C ALA A 349 -11.65 -5.29 6.18
N ALA A 350 -12.39 -6.35 5.85
CA ALA A 350 -13.63 -6.24 5.11
C ALA A 350 -14.75 -5.53 5.89
N ALA A 351 -14.82 -5.73 7.21
CA ALA A 351 -15.75 -5.02 8.07
C ALA A 351 -15.48 -3.51 8.04
N ALA A 352 -14.21 -3.08 8.04
CA ALA A 352 -13.85 -1.67 7.88
C ALA A 352 -14.29 -1.10 6.53
N GLY A 353 -14.10 -1.86 5.44
CA GLY A 353 -14.61 -1.49 4.12
C GLY A 353 -16.13 -1.35 4.09
N ARG A 354 -16.85 -2.32 4.66
CA ARG A 354 -18.32 -2.28 4.80
C ARG A 354 -18.77 -1.06 5.60
N HIS A 355 -18.11 -0.77 6.73
CA HIS A 355 -18.46 0.40 7.56
C HIS A 355 -18.35 1.69 6.78
N ALA A 356 -17.28 1.88 6.00
CA ALA A 356 -17.09 3.07 5.19
C ALA A 356 -18.26 3.32 4.22
N THR A 357 -18.93 2.27 3.72
CA THR A 357 -20.11 2.43 2.87
C THR A 357 -21.32 3.02 3.59
N THR A 358 -21.44 2.81 4.90
CA THR A 358 -22.52 3.41 5.72
C THR A 358 -22.32 4.90 5.98
N LEU A 359 -21.13 5.41 5.60
CA LEU A 359 -20.72 6.80 5.75
C LEU A 359 -20.88 7.60 4.46
N LEU A 360 -21.27 6.95 3.37
CA LEU A 360 -21.59 7.59 2.09
C LEU A 360 -22.90 8.39 2.21
N PRO A 361 -23.02 9.50 1.46
CA PRO A 361 -24.20 10.38 1.49
C PRO A 361 -25.48 9.74 0.92
#